data_AF-A0A962EF22-F1
#
_entry.id   AF-A0A962EF22-F1
#
_cell.length_a   1.000
_cell.length_b   1.000
_cell.length_c   1.000
_cell.angle_alpha   90.00
_cell.angle_beta   90.00
_cell.angle_gamma   90.00
#
_symmetry.space_group_name_H-M   'P 1'
#
loop_
_entity.id
_entity.type
_entity.pdbx_description
1 polymer ?
#
loop_
_entity_poly.entity_id
_entity_poly.type
_entity_poly.pdbx_seq_one_letter_code
_entity_poly.pdbx_strand_id
1 'polypeptide(L)'
;PARLSLEAARTAMDDYEREVDCEYVRLAQAPAKVAERERQWRWLPVEIAQMERMAFDDAVSRVGRGCPRWSDDAAAYQQRRKQRRANAALAAQVGELRALLTNSGLEGQLAPTLAQAMYDALLSGDPKLIERIGYADMVWSGYGNRTMAERMGVRRELWTLVACDLGLDCLPGGPTLDRYCLRFGICGYPNLEATIRQWASGRTMEVLQNQRAELLQRIRSGQIAGLFDPPKNPLPGGP
;
A
#
# COMPACT_ATOMS: atom_id res chain seq x y z
N PRO A 1 6.04 -17.05 -27.75
CA PRO A 1 5.23 -15.95 -27.18
C PRO A 1 5.96 -14.60 -27.31
N ALA A 2 5.26 -13.56 -27.78
CA ALA A 2 5.84 -12.22 -27.89
C ALA A 2 6.24 -11.71 -26.49
N ARG A 3 7.46 -11.16 -26.36
CA ARG A 3 7.91 -10.55 -25.11
C ARG A 3 7.21 -9.20 -24.94
N LEU A 4 6.62 -8.96 -23.77
CA LEU A 4 6.05 -7.67 -23.40
C LEU A 4 7.19 -6.63 -23.35
N SER A 5 6.99 -5.44 -23.90
CA SER A 5 7.95 -4.33 -23.72
C SER A 5 7.80 -3.75 -22.30
N LEU A 6 8.83 -3.05 -21.81
CA LEU A 6 8.75 -2.38 -20.50
C LEU A 6 7.68 -1.28 -20.48
N GLU A 7 7.46 -0.60 -21.60
CA GLU A 7 6.38 0.38 -21.73
C GLU A 7 5.00 -0.27 -21.62
N ALA A 8 4.77 -1.37 -22.34
CA ALA A 8 3.52 -2.11 -22.24
C ALA A 8 3.32 -2.70 -20.83
N ALA A 9 4.39 -3.10 -20.14
CA ALA A 9 4.34 -3.52 -18.74
C ALA A 9 3.94 -2.37 -17.81
N ARG A 10 4.45 -1.15 -18.02
CA ARG A 10 4.07 0.03 -17.23
C ARG A 10 2.60 0.37 -17.43
N THR A 11 2.11 0.38 -18.67
CA THR A 11 0.68 0.59 -18.97
C THR A 11 -0.19 -0.46 -18.29
N ALA A 12 0.21 -1.74 -18.38
CA ALA A 12 -0.53 -2.82 -17.70
C ALA A 12 -0.57 -2.65 -16.18
N MET A 13 0.47 -2.06 -15.57
CA MET A 13 0.47 -1.73 -14.15
C MET A 13 -0.37 -0.50 -13.79
N ASP A 14 -0.45 0.51 -14.67
CA ASP A 14 -1.39 1.63 -14.49
C ASP A 14 -2.84 1.15 -14.51
N ASP A 15 -3.18 0.28 -15.46
CA ASP A 15 -4.49 -0.37 -15.55
C ASP A 15 -4.77 -1.24 -14.32
N TYR A 16 -3.77 -1.99 -13.86
CA TYR A 16 -3.86 -2.77 -12.62
C TYR A 16 -4.21 -1.88 -11.42
N GLU A 17 -3.49 -0.75 -11.23
CA GLU A 17 -3.73 0.17 -10.12
C GLU A 17 -5.13 0.77 -10.17
N ARG A 18 -5.58 1.19 -11.35
CA ARG A 18 -6.92 1.72 -11.56
C ARG A 18 -7.99 0.69 -11.22
N GLU A 19 -7.81 -0.56 -11.62
CA GLU A 19 -8.77 -1.61 -11.28
C GLU A 19 -8.79 -1.94 -9.77
N VAL A 20 -7.65 -1.88 -9.09
CA VAL A 20 -7.57 -2.00 -7.61
C VAL A 20 -8.32 -0.85 -6.94
N ASP A 21 -8.16 0.38 -7.43
CA ASP A 21 -8.88 1.55 -6.95
C ASP A 21 -10.40 1.37 -7.11
N CYS A 22 -10.85 0.87 -8.27
CA CYS A 22 -12.25 0.55 -8.49
C CYS A 22 -12.75 -0.59 -7.57
N GLU A 23 -11.89 -1.56 -7.23
CA GLU A 23 -12.20 -2.61 -6.26
C GLU A 23 -12.38 -2.03 -4.84
N TYR A 24 -11.55 -1.07 -4.43
CA TYR A 24 -11.71 -0.36 -3.16
C TYR A 24 -13.01 0.41 -3.09
N VAL A 25 -13.39 1.14 -4.14
CA VAL A 25 -14.68 1.84 -4.21
C VAL A 25 -15.83 0.85 -4.05
N ARG A 26 -15.81 -0.25 -4.82
CA ARG A 26 -16.85 -1.29 -4.76
C ARG A 26 -16.98 -1.88 -3.37
N LEU A 27 -15.87 -2.26 -2.75
CA LEU A 27 -15.87 -2.84 -1.40
C LEU A 27 -16.35 -1.83 -0.36
N ALA A 28 -15.93 -0.58 -0.46
CA ALA A 28 -16.31 0.47 0.47
C ALA A 28 -17.81 0.81 0.40
N GLN A 29 -18.42 0.70 -0.79
CA GLN A 29 -19.86 0.92 -1.02
C GLN A 29 -20.72 -0.32 -0.82
N ALA A 30 -20.14 -1.50 -0.53
CA ALA A 30 -20.92 -2.70 -0.28
C ALA A 30 -21.89 -2.48 0.91
N PRO A 31 -23.15 -2.92 0.83
CA PRO A 31 -24.16 -2.60 1.85
C PRO A 31 -23.73 -2.93 3.29
N ALA A 32 -23.06 -4.07 3.48
CA ALA A 32 -22.53 -4.47 4.78
C ALA A 32 -21.45 -3.50 5.31
N LYS A 33 -20.60 -2.98 4.43
CA LYS A 33 -19.53 -2.02 4.77
C LYS A 33 -20.07 -0.62 5.04
N VAL A 34 -21.08 -0.19 4.29
CA VAL A 34 -21.80 1.06 4.57
C VAL A 34 -22.47 0.96 5.95
N ALA A 35 -23.22 -0.12 6.22
CA ALA A 35 -23.88 -0.30 7.51
C ALA A 35 -22.89 -0.41 8.69
N GLU A 36 -21.73 -1.04 8.48
CA GLU A 36 -20.64 -1.09 9.47
C GLU A 36 -20.13 0.31 9.82
N ARG A 37 -19.87 1.14 8.80
CA ARG A 37 -19.38 2.50 8.95
C ARG A 37 -20.37 3.42 9.65
N GLU A 38 -21.65 3.34 9.27
CA GLU A 38 -22.74 4.07 9.94
C GLU A 38 -22.81 3.74 11.44
N ARG A 39 -22.59 2.47 11.81
CA ARG A 39 -22.52 2.04 13.21
C ARG A 39 -21.28 2.54 13.94
N GLN A 40 -20.18 2.82 13.24
CA GLN A 40 -18.99 3.41 13.84
C GLN A 40 -19.19 4.91 14.08
N TRP A 41 -19.74 5.63 13.08
CA TRP A 41 -19.99 7.07 13.16
C TRP A 41 -20.98 7.49 14.24
N ARG A 42 -21.91 6.61 14.64
CA ARG A 42 -22.85 6.92 15.74
C ARG A 42 -22.17 7.22 17.09
N TRP A 43 -20.91 6.83 17.25
CA TRP A 43 -20.13 7.06 18.47
C TRP A 43 -19.24 8.30 18.39
N LEU A 44 -19.20 8.97 17.24
CA LEU A 44 -18.47 10.21 17.04
C LEU A 44 -19.36 11.42 17.35
N PRO A 45 -18.77 12.57 17.72
CA PRO A 45 -19.49 13.84 17.69
C PRO A 45 -20.10 14.07 16.30
N VAL A 46 -21.29 14.69 16.26
CA VAL A 46 -22.10 14.84 15.03
C VAL A 46 -21.30 15.53 13.93
N GLU A 47 -20.54 16.57 14.28
CA GLU A 47 -19.72 17.36 13.36
C GLU A 47 -18.61 16.50 12.74
N ILE A 48 -17.98 15.63 13.53
CA ILE A 48 -16.93 14.71 13.06
C ILE A 48 -17.55 13.65 12.15
N ALA A 49 -18.68 13.07 12.53
CA ALA A 49 -19.38 12.08 11.70
C ALA A 49 -19.81 12.66 10.34
N GLN A 50 -20.28 13.91 10.31
CA GLN A 50 -20.62 14.62 9.06
C GLN A 50 -19.39 14.86 8.19
N MET A 51 -18.30 15.34 8.79
CA MET A 51 -17.03 15.54 8.08
C MET A 51 -16.50 14.23 7.48
N GLU A 52 -16.47 13.14 8.25
CA GLU A 52 -16.00 11.84 7.75
C GLU A 52 -16.89 11.32 6.60
N ARG A 53 -18.22 11.51 6.70
CA ARG A 53 -19.17 11.13 5.65
C ARG A 53 -18.92 11.91 4.36
N MET A 54 -18.81 13.23 4.43
CA MET A 54 -18.53 14.06 3.26
C MET A 54 -17.19 13.67 2.61
N ALA A 55 -16.15 13.50 3.42
CA ALA A 55 -14.84 13.08 2.91
C ALA A 55 -14.86 11.69 2.28
N PHE A 56 -15.68 10.77 2.79
CA PHE A 56 -15.87 9.45 2.19
C PHE A 56 -16.56 9.53 0.84
N ASP A 57 -17.68 10.25 0.74
CA ASP A 57 -18.42 10.43 -0.51
C ASP A 57 -17.55 11.08 -1.59
N ASP A 58 -16.76 12.07 -1.19
CA ASP A 58 -15.75 12.73 -2.02
C ASP A 58 -14.67 11.77 -2.54
N ALA A 59 -14.10 10.92 -1.66
CA ALA A 59 -13.11 9.92 -2.04
C ALA A 59 -13.70 8.88 -3.00
N VAL A 60 -14.92 8.41 -2.73
CA VAL A 60 -15.68 7.52 -3.63
C VAL A 60 -15.86 8.16 -5.00
N SER A 61 -16.22 9.44 -5.05
CA SER A 61 -16.44 10.18 -6.30
C SER A 61 -15.14 10.37 -7.11
N ARG A 62 -14.03 10.74 -6.45
CA ARG A 62 -12.73 10.92 -7.10
C ARG A 62 -12.16 9.61 -7.61
N VAL A 63 -12.03 8.61 -6.72
CA VAL A 63 -11.42 7.31 -7.05
C VAL A 63 -12.33 6.49 -7.97
N GLY A 64 -13.64 6.60 -7.80
CA GLY A 64 -14.64 5.87 -8.60
C GLY A 64 -14.80 6.39 -10.03
N ARG A 65 -14.18 7.52 -10.37
CA ARG A 65 -14.32 8.14 -11.69
C ARG A 65 -13.82 7.20 -12.78
N GLY A 66 -14.73 6.82 -13.69
CA GLY A 66 -14.40 5.93 -14.79
C GLY A 66 -14.21 4.47 -14.37
N CYS A 67 -14.65 4.08 -13.17
CA CYS A 67 -14.80 2.68 -12.80
C CYS A 67 -15.98 2.05 -13.54
N PRO A 68 -15.88 0.77 -13.93
CA PRO A 68 -17.00 0.08 -14.55
C PRO A 68 -18.16 -0.02 -13.56
N ARG A 69 -19.39 -0.03 -14.07
CA ARG A 69 -20.52 -0.51 -13.28
C ARG A 69 -20.27 -1.97 -12.98
N TRP A 70 -20.06 -2.28 -11.71
CA TRP A 70 -19.87 -3.65 -11.28
C TRP A 70 -21.20 -4.38 -11.43
N SER A 71 -21.25 -5.35 -12.34
CA SER A 71 -22.33 -6.33 -12.32
C SER A 71 -22.13 -7.27 -11.13
N ASP A 72 -23.22 -7.82 -10.62
CA ASP A 72 -23.19 -8.91 -9.61
C ASP A 72 -22.64 -10.24 -10.18
N ASP A 73 -22.10 -10.23 -11.40
CA ASP A 73 -21.47 -11.39 -12.03
C ASP A 73 -20.11 -11.67 -11.38
N ALA A 74 -20.15 -12.52 -10.35
CA ALA A 74 -18.99 -13.02 -9.64
C ALA A 74 -17.99 -13.72 -10.58
N ALA A 75 -18.43 -14.38 -11.65
CA ALA A 75 -17.53 -15.08 -12.57
C ALA A 75 -16.73 -14.08 -13.41
N ALA A 76 -17.39 -13.06 -13.98
CA ALA A 76 -16.70 -11.99 -14.70
C ALA A 76 -15.71 -11.23 -13.79
N TYR A 77 -16.06 -11.02 -12.52
CA TYR A 77 -15.15 -10.43 -11.54
C TYR A 77 -13.91 -11.29 -11.30
N GLN A 78 -14.08 -12.59 -11.02
CA GLN A 78 -12.95 -13.49 -10.78
C GLN A 78 -12.04 -13.59 -12.02
N GLN A 79 -12.63 -13.60 -13.23
CA GLN A 79 -11.88 -13.61 -14.47
C GLN A 79 -11.04 -12.34 -14.64
N ARG A 80 -11.61 -11.14 -14.40
CA ARG A 80 -10.84 -9.88 -14.41
C ARG A 80 -9.70 -9.91 -13.39
N ARG A 81 -9.96 -10.37 -12.17
CA ARG A 81 -8.94 -10.49 -11.11
C ARG A 81 -7.81 -11.45 -11.51
N LYS A 82 -8.15 -12.57 -12.17
CA LYS A 82 -7.16 -13.52 -12.70
C LYS A 82 -6.31 -12.87 -13.80
N GLN A 83 -6.95 -12.16 -14.75
CA GLN A 83 -6.24 -11.46 -15.81
C GLN A 83 -5.29 -10.38 -15.27
N ARG A 84 -5.74 -9.58 -14.30
CA ARG A 84 -4.90 -8.59 -13.60
C ARG A 84 -3.62 -9.20 -13.04
N ARG A 85 -3.78 -10.31 -12.30
CA ARG A 85 -2.64 -11.01 -11.69
C ARG A 85 -1.70 -11.57 -12.75
N ALA A 86 -2.23 -12.11 -13.84
CA ALA A 86 -1.42 -12.58 -14.96
C ALA A 86 -0.63 -11.42 -15.61
N ASN A 87 -1.27 -10.27 -15.84
CA ASN A 87 -0.60 -9.09 -16.41
C ASN A 87 0.51 -8.57 -15.48
N ALA A 88 0.25 -8.46 -14.17
CA ALA A 88 1.27 -8.07 -13.20
C ALA A 88 2.43 -9.08 -13.15
N ALA A 89 2.15 -10.38 -13.25
CA ALA A 89 3.20 -11.40 -13.31
C ALA A 89 4.07 -11.26 -14.57
N LEU A 90 3.47 -10.96 -15.74
CA LEU A 90 4.21 -10.71 -16.98
C LEU A 90 5.04 -9.42 -16.89
N ALA A 91 4.50 -8.35 -16.29
CA ALA A 91 5.23 -7.11 -16.06
C ALA A 91 6.44 -7.31 -15.14
N ALA A 92 6.28 -8.12 -14.08
CA ALA A 92 7.38 -8.48 -13.18
C ALA A 92 8.48 -9.28 -13.91
N GLN A 93 8.11 -10.20 -14.81
CA GLN A 93 9.09 -10.99 -15.60
C GLN A 93 9.98 -10.13 -16.51
N VAL A 94 9.52 -8.94 -16.91
CA VAL A 94 10.30 -8.00 -17.73
C VAL A 94 10.96 -6.88 -16.90
N GLY A 95 10.98 -7.01 -15.57
CA GLY A 95 11.68 -6.11 -14.66
C GLY A 95 10.93 -4.83 -14.30
N GLU A 96 9.61 -4.79 -14.46
CA GLU A 96 8.83 -3.63 -14.00
C GLU A 96 8.74 -3.62 -12.47
N LEU A 97 9.25 -2.56 -11.84
CA LEU A 97 9.43 -2.49 -10.38
C LEU A 97 8.11 -2.48 -9.59
N ARG A 98 7.06 -1.80 -10.07
CA ARG A 98 5.76 -1.79 -9.37
C ARG A 98 5.16 -3.18 -9.34
N ALA A 99 5.28 -3.92 -10.44
CA ALA A 99 4.83 -5.29 -10.57
C ALA A 99 5.58 -6.22 -9.61
N LEU A 100 6.91 -6.08 -9.53
CA LEU A 100 7.74 -6.84 -8.58
C LEU A 100 7.31 -6.58 -7.12
N LEU A 101 7.08 -5.32 -6.74
CA LEU A 101 6.68 -4.93 -5.38
C LEU A 101 5.22 -5.29 -5.01
N THR A 102 4.36 -5.51 -6.01
CA THR A 102 2.92 -5.77 -5.80
C THR A 102 2.56 -7.25 -5.90
N ASN A 103 3.41 -8.08 -6.51
CA ASN A 103 3.06 -9.46 -6.82
C ASN A 103 3.30 -10.41 -5.63
N SER A 104 2.22 -10.72 -4.90
CA SER A 104 2.22 -11.70 -3.80
C SER A 104 2.22 -13.17 -4.26
N GLY A 105 2.16 -13.44 -5.57
CA GLY A 105 2.10 -14.80 -6.13
C GLY A 105 3.47 -15.43 -6.40
N LEU A 106 4.53 -14.78 -5.94
CA LEU A 106 5.91 -15.18 -6.20
C LEU A 106 6.43 -16.06 -5.05
N GLU A 107 5.87 -17.25 -4.89
CA GLU A 107 6.31 -18.21 -3.86
C GLU A 107 7.75 -18.70 -4.14
N GLY A 108 8.63 -18.55 -3.15
CA GLY A 108 9.91 -19.24 -2.99
C GLY A 108 11.06 -18.84 -3.92
N GLN A 109 10.82 -18.62 -5.22
CA GLN A 109 11.90 -18.49 -6.22
C GLN A 109 12.37 -17.06 -6.48
N LEU A 110 11.57 -16.05 -6.13
CA LEU A 110 11.91 -14.65 -6.41
C LEU A 110 12.26 -13.87 -5.15
N ALA A 111 12.63 -14.58 -4.09
CA ALA A 111 13.02 -13.93 -2.87
C ALA A 111 14.18 -12.92 -3.12
N PRO A 112 15.35 -13.33 -3.63
CA PRO A 112 16.42 -12.38 -3.94
C PRO A 112 15.98 -11.21 -4.86
N THR A 113 15.03 -11.47 -5.77
CA THR A 113 14.48 -10.46 -6.68
C THR A 113 13.62 -9.42 -5.97
N LEU A 114 12.85 -9.78 -4.94
CA LEU A 114 12.03 -8.80 -4.21
C LEU A 114 12.89 -7.88 -3.33
N ALA A 115 13.90 -8.42 -2.66
CA ALA A 115 14.85 -7.60 -1.90
C ALA A 115 15.56 -6.60 -2.81
N GLN A 116 16.04 -7.05 -3.97
CA GLN A 116 16.63 -6.16 -4.98
C GLN A 116 15.61 -5.11 -5.47
N ALA A 117 14.36 -5.49 -5.75
CA ALA A 117 13.34 -4.54 -6.18
C ALA A 117 13.03 -3.47 -5.11
N MET A 118 13.08 -3.82 -3.81
CA MET A 118 12.94 -2.85 -2.73
C MET A 118 14.15 -1.89 -2.65
N TYR A 119 15.37 -2.39 -2.88
CA TYR A 119 16.55 -1.51 -3.01
C TYR A 119 16.45 -0.58 -4.23
N ASP A 120 16.05 -1.11 -5.39
CA ASP A 120 15.89 -0.34 -6.61
C ASP A 120 14.81 0.74 -6.45
N ALA A 121 13.74 0.44 -5.72
CA ALA A 121 12.71 1.41 -5.36
C ALA A 121 13.29 2.58 -4.54
N LEU A 122 14.11 2.30 -3.52
CA LEU A 122 14.78 3.34 -2.74
C LEU A 122 15.73 4.18 -3.60
N LEU A 123 16.54 3.52 -4.43
CA LEU A 123 17.52 4.18 -5.30
C LEU A 123 16.87 5.02 -6.40
N SER A 124 15.66 4.67 -6.84
CA SER A 124 14.90 5.44 -7.83
C SER A 124 14.45 6.81 -7.30
N GLY A 125 14.30 6.95 -5.97
CA GLY A 125 13.71 8.12 -5.34
C GLY A 125 12.22 8.32 -5.62
N ASP A 126 11.53 7.40 -6.32
CA ASP A 126 10.11 7.52 -6.62
C ASP A 126 9.26 7.23 -5.37
N PRO A 127 8.54 8.22 -4.82
CA PRO A 127 7.74 8.04 -3.61
C PRO A 127 6.64 6.97 -3.77
N LYS A 128 6.12 6.77 -4.99
CA LYS A 128 5.11 5.72 -5.22
C LYS A 128 5.72 4.33 -5.11
N LEU A 129 6.94 4.12 -5.60
CA LEU A 129 7.64 2.84 -5.42
C LEU A 129 8.01 2.62 -3.96
N ILE A 130 8.42 3.66 -3.25
CA ILE A 130 8.79 3.59 -1.84
C ILE A 130 7.58 3.22 -0.96
N GLU A 131 6.38 3.76 -1.23
CA GLU A 131 5.15 3.34 -0.52
C GLU A 131 4.89 1.84 -0.65
N ARG A 132 5.12 1.29 -1.86
CA ARG A 132 4.87 -0.13 -2.17
C ARG A 132 5.81 -1.07 -1.41
N ILE A 133 6.98 -0.61 -0.96
CA ILE A 133 7.89 -1.39 -0.12
C ILE A 133 7.16 -1.92 1.11
N GLY A 134 6.24 -1.17 1.71
CA GLY A 134 5.52 -1.62 2.89
C GLY A 134 4.62 -2.83 2.69
N TYR A 135 4.11 -3.04 1.47
CA TYR A 135 3.41 -4.28 1.14
C TYR A 135 4.38 -5.41 0.82
N ALA A 136 5.45 -5.13 0.07
CA ALA A 136 6.48 -6.10 -0.28
C ALA A 136 7.18 -6.68 0.96
N ASP A 137 7.61 -5.82 1.89
CA ASP A 137 8.26 -6.17 3.16
C ASP A 137 7.31 -7.01 4.05
N MET A 138 6.03 -6.64 4.13
CA MET A 138 5.03 -7.43 4.87
C MET A 138 4.87 -8.85 4.29
N VAL A 139 4.79 -8.97 2.96
CA VAL A 139 4.70 -10.29 2.29
C VAL A 139 5.98 -11.08 2.51
N TRP A 140 7.13 -10.43 2.38
CA TRP A 140 8.46 -10.99 2.59
C TRP A 140 8.66 -11.59 3.98
N SER A 141 8.36 -10.80 5.01
CA SER A 141 8.41 -11.20 6.42
C SER A 141 7.48 -12.37 6.74
N GLY A 142 6.32 -12.43 6.07
CA GLY A 142 5.37 -13.53 6.20
C GLY A 142 5.94 -14.91 5.83
N TYR A 143 7.00 -14.96 5.02
CA TYR A 143 7.71 -16.19 4.67
C TYR A 143 8.86 -16.53 5.64
N GLY A 144 8.93 -15.91 6.82
CA GLY A 144 9.96 -16.16 7.82
C GLY A 144 11.26 -15.37 7.62
N ASN A 145 11.33 -14.57 6.55
CA ASN A 145 12.48 -13.73 6.25
C ASN A 145 12.38 -12.40 6.99
N ARG A 146 12.64 -12.40 8.30
CA ARG A 146 12.59 -11.14 9.06
C ARG A 146 13.65 -10.17 8.56
N THR A 147 13.26 -8.97 8.14
CA THR A 147 14.21 -7.92 7.70
C THR A 147 14.71 -7.11 8.89
N MET A 148 15.79 -6.34 8.69
CA MET A 148 16.18 -5.33 9.68
C MET A 148 15.07 -4.27 9.84
N ALA A 149 14.37 -3.93 8.76
CA ALA A 149 13.19 -3.08 8.80
C ALA A 149 12.10 -3.65 9.74
N GLU A 150 11.75 -4.92 9.64
CA GLU A 150 10.78 -5.53 10.56
C GLU A 150 11.24 -5.48 12.03
N ARG A 151 12.54 -5.67 12.30
CA ARG A 151 13.11 -5.52 13.66
C ARG A 151 13.01 -4.09 14.17
N MET A 152 13.14 -3.13 13.27
CA MET A 152 12.82 -1.72 13.53
C MET A 152 11.32 -1.48 13.58
N GLY A 153 10.45 -2.48 13.76
CA GLY A 153 9.00 -2.31 13.84
C GLY A 153 8.37 -1.64 12.63
N VAL A 154 9.09 -1.62 11.49
CA VAL A 154 8.63 -0.98 10.26
C VAL A 154 7.38 -1.70 9.80
N ARG A 155 6.27 -0.97 9.84
CA ARG A 155 4.99 -1.42 9.29
C ARG A 155 4.75 -0.75 7.95
N ARG A 156 3.78 -1.27 7.21
CA ARG A 156 3.30 -0.69 5.96
C ARG A 156 3.08 0.83 6.07
N GLU A 157 2.52 1.27 7.19
CA GLU A 157 2.26 2.68 7.47
C GLU A 157 3.52 3.53 7.51
N LEU A 158 4.64 2.98 8.02
CA LEU A 158 5.91 3.70 8.08
C LEU A 158 6.43 4.03 6.69
N TRP A 159 6.45 3.02 5.80
CA TRP A 159 6.85 3.21 4.41
C TRP A 159 5.99 4.24 3.69
N THR A 160 4.69 4.22 3.97
CA THR A 160 3.75 5.20 3.39
C THR A 160 4.07 6.61 3.91
N LEU A 161 4.29 6.78 5.22
CA LEU A 161 4.64 8.07 5.82
C LEU A 161 5.99 8.62 5.33
N VAL A 162 6.98 7.74 5.14
CA VAL A 162 8.28 8.10 4.54
C VAL A 162 8.10 8.51 3.09
N ALA A 163 7.28 7.80 2.31
CA ALA A 163 6.93 8.23 0.95
C ALA A 163 6.27 9.61 0.94
N CYS A 164 5.39 9.92 1.90
CA CYS A 164 4.81 11.27 2.05
C CYS A 164 5.90 12.34 2.26
N ASP A 165 6.91 12.08 3.11
CA ASP A 165 8.03 13.03 3.31
C ASP A 165 8.94 13.19 2.09
N LEU A 166 8.90 12.22 1.18
CA LEU A 166 9.64 12.20 -0.07
C LEU A 166 8.81 12.75 -1.25
N GLY A 167 7.57 13.21 -1.01
CA GLY A 167 6.75 13.90 -1.99
C GLY A 167 5.55 13.12 -2.52
N LEU A 168 5.22 11.96 -1.93
CA LEU A 168 3.92 11.32 -2.19
C LEU A 168 2.78 12.21 -1.67
N ASP A 169 1.75 12.41 -2.48
CA ASP A 169 0.57 13.19 -2.07
C ASP A 169 -0.26 12.42 -1.03
N CYS A 170 -0.13 12.85 0.23
CA CYS A 170 -0.79 12.29 1.41
C CYS A 170 -1.72 13.30 2.09
N LEU A 171 -2.15 14.32 1.35
CA LEU A 171 -3.03 15.39 1.81
C LEU A 171 -4.50 15.11 1.43
N PRO A 172 -5.47 15.89 1.96
CA PRO A 172 -6.87 15.78 1.60
C PRO A 172 -7.09 15.93 0.10
N GLY A 173 -7.87 15.02 -0.49
CA GLY A 173 -8.11 14.97 -1.94
C GLY A 173 -7.03 14.26 -2.75
N GLY A 174 -5.91 13.91 -2.11
CA GLY A 174 -4.83 13.13 -2.72
C GLY A 174 -5.15 11.63 -2.79
N PRO A 175 -4.61 10.92 -3.80
CA PRO A 175 -4.93 9.52 -4.05
C PRO A 175 -4.55 8.58 -2.90
N THR A 176 -3.48 8.88 -2.16
CA THR A 176 -3.03 8.05 -1.03
C THR A 176 -4.04 8.09 0.11
N LEU A 177 -4.48 9.30 0.49
CA LEU A 177 -5.43 9.47 1.59
C LEU A 177 -6.83 8.96 1.20
N ASP A 178 -7.24 9.17 -0.04
CA ASP A 178 -8.48 8.61 -0.57
C ASP A 178 -8.48 7.07 -0.50
N ARG A 179 -7.40 6.41 -0.95
CA ARG A 179 -7.26 4.95 -0.83
C ARG A 179 -7.32 4.47 0.62
N TYR A 180 -6.67 5.19 1.55
CA TYR A 180 -6.74 4.89 2.98
C TYR A 180 -8.17 5.03 3.53
N CYS A 181 -8.87 6.11 3.18
CA CYS A 181 -10.26 6.35 3.56
C CYS A 181 -11.19 5.23 3.03
N LEU A 182 -11.06 4.84 1.77
CA LEU A 182 -11.88 3.78 1.18
C LEU A 182 -11.59 2.42 1.83
N ARG A 183 -10.33 2.11 2.12
CA ARG A 183 -9.92 0.82 2.68
C ARG A 183 -10.26 0.65 4.15
N PHE A 184 -10.02 1.67 4.97
CA PHE A 184 -10.10 1.56 6.43
C PHE A 184 -11.31 2.26 7.03
N GLY A 185 -12.00 3.09 6.25
CA GLY A 185 -13.18 3.80 6.71
C GLY A 185 -12.90 5.09 7.48
N ILE A 186 -11.62 5.46 7.63
CA ILE A 186 -11.17 6.61 8.41
C ILE A 186 -10.88 7.76 7.45
N CYS A 187 -11.76 8.76 7.40
CA CYS A 187 -11.81 9.77 6.35
C CYS A 187 -11.80 11.20 6.93
N GLY A 188 -11.46 12.21 6.14
CA GLY A 188 -11.59 13.62 6.53
C GLY A 188 -10.47 14.18 7.41
N TYR A 189 -9.35 13.48 7.54
CA TYR A 189 -8.19 13.94 8.30
C TYR A 189 -7.29 14.86 7.47
N PRO A 190 -6.55 15.79 8.10
CA PRO A 190 -5.75 16.78 7.39
C PRO A 190 -4.50 16.20 6.69
N ASN A 191 -4.11 14.96 7.00
CA ASN A 191 -3.05 14.21 6.34
C ASN A 191 -3.08 12.74 6.81
N LEU A 192 -2.31 11.88 6.15
CA LEU A 192 -2.19 10.46 6.50
C LEU A 192 -1.70 10.21 7.94
N GLU A 193 -0.81 11.05 8.46
CA GLU A 193 -0.31 10.88 9.84
C GLU A 193 -1.43 11.06 10.87
N ALA A 194 -2.28 12.07 10.68
CA ALA A 194 -3.46 12.29 11.51
C ALA A 194 -4.44 11.12 11.44
N THR A 195 -4.59 10.49 10.27
CA THR A 195 -5.36 9.24 10.12
C THR A 195 -4.77 8.08 10.93
N ILE A 196 -3.45 7.89 10.88
CA ILE A 196 -2.79 6.79 11.62
C ILE A 196 -2.93 6.99 13.14
N ARG A 197 -2.84 8.24 13.61
CA ARG A 197 -3.01 8.60 15.04
C ARG A 197 -4.37 8.20 15.62
N GLN A 198 -5.40 7.98 14.80
CA GLN A 198 -6.72 7.58 15.29
C GLN A 198 -6.76 6.18 15.89
N TRP A 199 -5.93 5.26 15.41
CA TRP A 199 -5.91 3.88 15.87
C TRP A 199 -4.59 3.48 16.51
N ALA A 200 -3.52 4.23 16.28
CA ALA A 200 -2.24 4.02 16.94
C ALA A 200 -2.24 4.63 18.35
N SER A 201 -1.84 3.84 19.36
CA SER A 201 -1.62 4.37 20.71
C SER A 201 -0.50 5.41 20.74
N GLY A 202 -0.47 6.27 21.76
CA GLY A 202 0.59 7.30 21.91
C GLY A 202 2.00 6.71 21.83
N ARG A 203 2.25 5.59 22.52
CA ARG A 203 3.53 4.85 22.45
C ARG A 203 3.81 4.31 21.05
N THR A 204 2.78 3.81 20.35
CA THR A 204 2.94 3.32 18.97
C THR A 204 3.34 4.46 18.04
N MET A 205 2.71 5.63 18.19
CA MET A 205 3.04 6.81 17.39
C MET A 205 4.45 7.33 17.67
N GLU A 206 4.88 7.36 18.93
CA GLU A 206 6.25 7.76 19.29
C GLU A 206 7.29 6.86 18.61
N VAL A 207 7.10 5.54 18.71
CA VAL A 207 7.95 4.54 18.05
C VAL A 207 7.96 4.75 16.53
N LEU A 208 6.79 4.92 15.93
CA LEU A 208 6.65 5.14 14.49
C LEU A 208 7.38 6.41 14.02
N GLN A 209 7.29 7.51 14.76
CA GLN A 209 7.94 8.77 14.40
C GLN A 209 9.47 8.70 14.53
N ASN A 210 9.97 8.05 15.58
CA ASN A 210 11.42 7.84 15.74
C ASN A 210 11.99 7.01 14.58
N GLN A 211 11.29 5.94 14.21
CA GLN A 211 11.66 5.08 13.09
C GLN A 211 11.55 5.80 11.74
N ARG A 212 10.54 6.67 11.59
CA ARG A 212 10.36 7.50 10.38
C ARG A 212 11.53 8.43 10.18
N ALA A 213 11.95 9.12 11.24
CA ALA A 213 13.10 10.01 11.20
C ALA A 213 14.41 9.26 10.87
N GLU A 214 14.67 8.13 11.53
CA GLU A 214 15.86 7.31 11.25
C GLU A 214 15.88 6.79 9.80
N LEU A 215 14.75 6.23 9.34
CA LEU A 215 14.65 5.68 7.99
C LEU A 215 14.80 6.77 6.92
N LEU A 216 14.17 7.92 7.11
CA LEU A 216 14.30 9.06 6.22
C LEU A 216 15.74 9.59 6.17
N GLN A 217 16.43 9.64 7.31
CA GLN A 217 17.85 10.02 7.39
C GLN A 217 18.73 9.04 6.61
N ARG A 218 18.54 7.73 6.79
CA ARG A 218 19.28 6.68 6.07
C ARG A 218 19.07 6.76 4.56
N ILE A 219 17.83 6.96 4.12
CA ILE A 219 17.51 7.10 2.69
C ILE A 219 18.23 8.33 2.12
N ARG A 220 18.12 9.48 2.78
CA ARG A 220 18.75 10.73 2.32
C ARG A 220 20.27 10.69 2.34
N SER A 221 20.88 9.93 3.24
CA SER A 221 22.34 9.77 3.33
C SER A 221 22.89 8.63 2.47
N GLY A 222 22.04 7.87 1.77
CA GLY A 222 22.42 6.68 1.00
C GLY A 222 22.82 5.48 1.86
N GLN A 223 22.61 5.52 3.18
CA GLN A 223 22.90 4.43 4.12
C GLN A 223 21.79 3.37 4.13
N ILE A 224 21.39 2.91 2.95
CA ILE A 224 20.32 1.93 2.77
C ILE A 224 20.82 0.48 2.81
N ALA A 225 22.13 0.25 2.68
CA ALA A 225 22.71 -1.09 2.68
C ALA A 225 22.33 -1.90 3.93
N GLY A 226 21.92 -3.14 3.74
CA GLY A 226 21.51 -4.04 4.82
C GLY A 226 20.08 -3.87 5.31
N LEU A 227 19.29 -2.95 4.75
CA LEU A 227 17.93 -2.67 5.23
C LEU A 227 16.96 -3.84 5.00
N PHE A 228 17.12 -4.54 3.87
CA PHE A 228 16.29 -5.68 3.48
C PHE A 228 17.00 -7.03 3.62
N ASP A 229 18.21 -7.02 4.18
CA ASP A 229 18.98 -8.24 4.37
C ASP A 229 18.42 -9.01 5.58
N PRO A 230 18.40 -10.36 5.55
CA PRO A 230 18.09 -11.13 6.73
C PRO A 230 19.17 -10.86 7.81
N PRO A 231 18.78 -10.77 9.09
CA PRO A 231 19.72 -10.50 10.17
C PRO A 231 20.77 -11.61 10.24
N LYS A 232 22.05 -11.23 10.34
CA LYS A 232 23.18 -12.15 10.44
C LYS A 232 23.07 -13.16 11.59
N ASN A 233 22.31 -12.82 12.64
CA ASN A 233 21.95 -13.72 13.74
C ASN A 233 20.42 -13.89 13.77
N PRO A 234 19.88 -15.05 13.34
CA PRO A 234 18.49 -15.39 13.60
C PRO A 234 18.28 -15.42 15.12
N LEU A 235 17.14 -14.88 15.59
CA LEU A 235 16.79 -14.99 17.01
C LEU A 235 16.63 -16.49 17.35
N PRO A 236 17.15 -16.96 18.50
CA PRO A 236 16.85 -18.32 18.94
C PRO A 236 15.35 -18.42 19.17
N GLY A 237 14.67 -19.29 18.41
CA GLY A 237 13.23 -19.57 18.56
C GLY A 237 12.29 -19.08 17.44
N GLY A 238 12.78 -18.86 16.21
CA GLY A 238 11.89 -18.99 15.05
C GLY A 238 11.53 -20.47 14.84
N PRO A 239 10.29 -20.81 14.41
CA PRO A 239 9.83 -22.20 14.29
C PRO A 239 10.74 -23.06 13.40
#